data_AF-X1U2C4-F1
#
_entry.id   AF-X1U2C4-F1
#
_cell.length_a   1.000
_cell.length_b   1.000
_cell.length_c   1.000
_cell.angle_alpha   90.00
_cell.angle_beta   90.00
_cell.angle_gamma   90.00
#
_symmetry.space_group_name_H-M   'P 1'
#
loop_
_entity.id
_entity.type
_entity.pdbx_description
1 polymer ?
#
loop_
_entity_poly.entity_id
_entity_poly.type
_entity_poly.pdbx_seq_one_letter_code
_entity_poly.pdbx_strand_id
1 'polypeptide(L)' 'MKTINVVFTDEEHKKLDEIKGRRNWHDFIMKLIVD' A
#
# COMPACT_ATOMS: atom_id res chain seq x y z
N MET A 1 0.41 18.87 0.38
CA MET A 1 0.73 17.43 0.28
C MET A 1 1.20 17.13 -1.12
N LYS A 2 2.24 16.31 -1.29
CA LYS A 2 2.57 15.72 -2.59
C LYS A 2 1.87 14.36 -2.66
N THR A 3 1.15 14.11 -3.75
CA THR A 3 0.42 12.85 -3.96
C THR A 3 1.19 12.00 -4.95
N ILE A 4 1.41 10.73 -4.62
CA ILE A 4 2.00 9.75 -5.54
C ILE A 4 0.87 8.84 -6.00
N ASN A 5 0.60 8.84 -7.30
CA ASN A 5 -0.38 7.94 -7.91
C ASN A 5 0.38 6.74 -8.47
N VAL A 6 0.22 5.57 -7.85
CA VAL A 6 0.76 4.31 -8.33
C VAL A 6 -0.41 3.45 -8.79
N VAL A 7 -0.30 2.90 -9.99
CA VAL A 7 -1.29 1.97 -10.54
C VAL A 7 -0.78 0.56 -10.28
N PHE A 8 -1.65 -0.27 -9.73
CA PHE A 8 -1.39 -1.70 -9.53
C PHE A 8 -2.33 -2.51 -10.42
N THR A 9 -1.87 -3.68 -10.83
CA THR A 9 -2.76 -4.71 -11.36
C THR A 9 -3.63 -5.28 -10.25
N ASP A 10 -4.75 -5.91 -10.60
CA ASP A 10 -5.66 -6.51 -9.63
C ASP A 10 -4.97 -7.58 -8.76
N GLU A 11 -4.03 -8.34 -9.34
CA GLU A 11 -3.25 -9.35 -8.62
C GLU A 11 -2.29 -8.73 -7.60
N GLU A 12 -1.60 -7.65 -7.97
CA GLU A 12 -0.72 -6.91 -7.07
C GLU A 12 -1.51 -6.26 -5.93
N HIS A 13 -2.65 -5.66 -6.25
CA HIS A 13 -3.52 -5.05 -5.26
C HIS A 13 -4.02 -6.11 -4.26
N LYS A 14 -4.44 -7.27 -4.74
CA LYS A 14 -4.89 -8.37 -3.87
C LYS A 14 -3.79 -8.84 -2.91
N LYS A 15 -2.56 -9.03 -3.42
CA LYS A 15 -1.40 -9.38 -2.57
C LYS A 15 -1.13 -8.30 -1.53
N LEU A 16 -1.19 -7.04 -1.90
CA LEU A 16 -0.98 -5.93 -0.98
C LEU A 16 -2.09 -5.83 0.08
N ASP A 17 -3.34 -6.12 -0.26
CA ASP A 17 -4.45 -6.18 0.70
C ASP A 17 -4.26 -7.32 1.71
N GLU A 18 -3.80 -8.49 1.26
CA GLU A 18 -3.47 -9.62 2.14
C GLU A 18 -2.34 -9.25 3.12
N ILE A 19 -1.28 -8.59 2.64
CA ILE A 19 -0.14 -8.17 3.46
C ILE A 19 -0.51 -7.02 4.42
N LYS A 20 -1.30 -6.06 3.95
CA LYS A 20 -1.79 -4.93 4.75
C LYS A 20 -2.70 -5.40 5.89
N GLY A 21 -3.50 -6.42 5.64
CA GLY A 21 -4.46 -6.97 6.60
C GLY A 21 -5.42 -5.88 7.11
N ARG A 22 -5.54 -5.74 8.43
CA ARG A 22 -6.44 -4.76 9.07
C ARG A 22 -5.89 -3.33 9.16
N ARG A 23 -4.67 -3.07 8.68
CA ARG A 23 -4.06 -1.73 8.76
C ARG A 23 -4.71 -0.78 7.76
N ASN A 24 -4.56 0.52 8.00
CA ASN A 24 -4.88 1.55 7.01
C ASN A 24 -3.80 1.56 5.90
N TRP A 25 -4.19 1.87 4.66
CA TRP A 25 -3.28 2.00 3.52
C TRP A 25 -2.18 3.03 3.79
N HIS A 26 -2.52 4.17 4.41
CA HIS A 26 -1.53 5.20 4.71
C HIS A 26 -0.41 4.67 5.62
N ASP A 27 -0.76 4.07 6.75
CA ASP A 27 0.21 3.55 7.72
C ASP A 27 1.00 2.37 7.15
N PHE A 28 0.36 1.55 6.32
CA PHE A 28 1.00 0.43 5.65
C PHE A 28 2.08 0.90 4.68
N ILE A 29 1.74 1.85 3.79
CA ILE A 29 2.69 2.40 2.82
C ILE A 29 3.80 3.20 3.50
N MET A 30 3.49 3.97 4.54
CA MET A 30 4.51 4.72 5.29
C MET A 30 5.53 3.80 5.96
N LYS A 31 5.12 2.63 6.47
CA LYS A 31 6.06 1.64 6.98
C LYS A 31 6.97 1.05 5.90
N LEU A 32 6.46 0.86 4.69
CA LEU A 32 7.26 0.31 3.58
C LEU A 32 8.30 1.29 3.01
N ILE A 33 8.10 2.60 3.20
CA ILE A 33 9.02 3.64 2.68
C ILE A 33 10.15 3.96 3.67
N VAL A 34 9.92 3.71 4.97
CA VAL A 34 10.82 4.13 6.06
C VAL A 34 11.87 3.06 6.39
N ASP A 35 11.67 1.80 5.98
CA ASP A 35 12.67 0.71 5.99
C ASP A 35 13.32 0.55 4.60
#